data_AF-A0A2A2LCI0-F1
#
_entry.id   AF-A0A2A2LCI0-F1
#
_cell.length_a   1.000
_cell.length_b   1.000
_cell.length_c   1.000
_cell.angle_alpha   90.00
_cell.angle_beta   90.00
_cell.angle_gamma   90.00
#
_symmetry.space_group_name_H-M   'P 1'
#
loop_
_entity.id
_entity.type
_entity.pdbx_description
1 polymer ?
#
loop_
_entity_poly.entity_id
_entity_poly.type
_entity_poly.pdbx_seq_one_letter_code
_entity_poly.pdbx_strand_id
1 'polypeptide(L)'
;MANLRTDDIDHVIMVGGSTRIPAIRGILEMKFGQEKLRLNINPGEAVVFGAAILADAIELLMDGEVERYIDYQTMNGNGLKSERFQEYEALLESHR
;
A
#
# COMPACT_ATOMS: atom_id res chain seq x y z
N MET A 1 -2.35 2.05 -26.70
CA MET A 1 -1.31 1.40 -25.88
C MET A 1 -0.03 2.19 -26.07
N ALA A 2 0.75 2.43 -25.01
CA ALA A 2 2.03 3.11 -25.14
C ALA A 2 3.00 2.21 -25.95
N ASN A 3 3.59 2.75 -27.02
CA ASN A 3 4.54 2.02 -27.88
C ASN A 3 5.97 2.14 -27.33
N LEU A 4 6.18 1.57 -26.14
CA LEU A 4 7.47 1.63 -25.43
C LEU A 4 8.27 0.35 -25.66
N ARG A 5 9.56 0.53 -25.91
CA ARG A 5 10.59 -0.51 -25.94
C ARG A 5 11.25 -0.65 -24.58
N THR A 6 11.91 -1.78 -24.35
CA THR A 6 12.70 -2.03 -23.13
C THR A 6 13.78 -0.96 -22.90
N ASP A 7 14.33 -0.42 -23.99
CA ASP A 7 15.35 0.63 -23.97
C ASP A 7 14.80 1.95 -23.42
N ASP A 8 13.50 2.21 -23.63
CA ASP A 8 12.81 3.44 -23.19
C ASP A 8 12.52 3.44 -21.68
N ILE A 9 12.78 2.32 -20.99
CA ILE A 9 12.64 2.23 -19.53
C ILE A 9 13.94 2.67 -18.90
N ASP A 10 13.90 3.71 -18.07
CA ASP A 10 15.08 4.19 -17.34
C ASP A 10 15.33 3.35 -16.09
N HIS A 11 14.29 3.09 -15.30
CA HIS A 11 14.38 2.47 -13.98
C HIS A 11 13.31 1.41 -13.76
N VAL A 12 13.69 0.32 -13.11
CA VAL A 12 12.81 -0.77 -12.70
C VAL A 12 12.81 -0.85 -11.18
N ILE A 13 11.69 -0.49 -10.56
CA ILE A 13 11.49 -0.56 -9.11
C ILE A 13 10.78 -1.87 -8.79
N MET A 14 11.32 -2.64 -7.85
CA MET A 14 10.73 -3.90 -7.44
C MET A 14 9.82 -3.74 -6.22
N VAL A 15 8.57 -4.14 -6.35
CA VAL A 15 7.54 -4.01 -5.31
C VAL A 15 6.87 -5.36 -5.04
N GLY A 16 6.58 -5.65 -3.77
CA GLY A 16 5.92 -6.89 -3.34
C GLY A 16 6.90 -8.01 -2.95
N GLY A 17 6.45 -8.88 -2.03
CA GLY A 17 7.31 -9.90 -1.40
C GLY A 17 7.95 -10.89 -2.38
N SER A 18 7.23 -11.32 -3.41
CA SER A 18 7.72 -12.29 -4.41
C SER A 18 8.91 -11.78 -5.22
N THR A 19 9.13 -10.46 -5.29
CA THR A 19 10.30 -9.89 -5.97
C THR A 19 11.61 -10.15 -5.22
N ARG A 20 11.55 -10.68 -3.99
CA ARG A 20 12.73 -11.16 -3.25
C ARG A 20 13.28 -12.48 -3.79
N ILE A 21 12.53 -13.19 -4.64
CA ILE A 21 12.99 -14.43 -5.27
C ILE A 21 14.16 -14.11 -6.22
N PRO A 22 15.35 -14.73 -6.04
CA PRO A 22 16.53 -14.41 -6.85
C PRO A 22 16.32 -14.66 -8.36
N ALA A 23 15.55 -15.70 -8.72
CA ALA A 23 15.25 -15.99 -10.13
C ALA A 23 14.47 -14.86 -10.82
N ILE A 24 13.56 -14.20 -10.10
CA ILE A 24 12.80 -13.06 -10.64
C ILE A 24 13.73 -11.88 -10.91
N ARG A 25 14.68 -11.61 -10.01
CA ARG A 25 15.71 -10.58 -10.21
C ARG A 25 16.55 -10.88 -11.44
N GLY A 26 17.09 -12.09 -11.56
CA GLY A 26 17.92 -12.47 -12.70
C GLY A 26 17.20 -12.34 -14.05
N ILE A 27 15.92 -12.74 -14.12
CA ILE A 27 15.12 -12.57 -15.35
C ILE A 27 14.95 -11.09 -15.70
N LEU A 28 14.70 -10.24 -14.71
CA LEU A 28 14.54 -8.79 -14.92
C LEU A 28 15.86 -8.11 -15.28
N GLU A 29 16.98 -8.53 -14.69
CA GLU A 29 18.32 -8.07 -15.06
C GLU A 29 18.67 -8.43 -16.50
N MET A 30 18.38 -9.67 -16.93
CA MET A 30 18.57 -10.10 -18.32
C MET A 30 17.72 -9.29 -19.30
N LYS A 31 16.52 -8.87 -18.89
CA LYS A 31 15.60 -8.13 -19.75
C LYS A 31 15.92 -6.64 -19.81
N PHE A 32 16.13 -5.99 -18.67
CA PHE A 32 16.20 -4.54 -18.57
C PHE A 32 17.62 -4.00 -18.34
N GLY A 33 18.59 -4.84 -18.00
CA GLY A 33 19.92 -4.42 -17.56
C GLY A 33 19.99 -4.21 -16.06
N GLN A 34 21.10 -4.64 -15.44
CA GLN A 34 21.30 -4.57 -13.99
C GLN A 34 21.33 -3.11 -13.48
N GLU A 35 21.81 -2.18 -14.31
CA GLU A 35 21.92 -0.75 -14.00
C GLU A 35 20.56 -0.05 -13.84
N LYS A 36 19.51 -0.62 -14.46
CA LYS A 36 18.16 -0.08 -14.42
C LYS A 36 17.39 -0.58 -13.20
N LEU A 37 17.74 -1.74 -12.65
CA LEU A 37 17.09 -2.28 -11.46
C LEU A 37 17.46 -1.47 -10.21
N ARG A 38 16.44 -1.04 -9.47
CA ARG A 38 16.58 -0.31 -8.21
C ARG A 38 16.36 -1.27 -7.04
N LEU A 39 17.46 -1.82 -6.56
CA LEU A 39 17.50 -2.79 -5.46
C LEU A 39 17.67 -2.14 -4.08
N ASN A 40 17.90 -0.82 -4.03
CA ASN A 40 18.03 -0.04 -2.79
C ASN A 40 16.67 0.33 -2.17
N ILE A 41 15.56 -0.14 -2.73
CA ILE A 41 14.20 0.08 -2.23
C ILE A 41 13.70 -1.22 -1.62
N ASN A 42 13.18 -1.16 -0.39
CA ASN A 42 12.53 -2.32 0.23
C ASN A 42 11.19 -2.59 -0.47
N PRO A 43 11.01 -3.76 -1.13
CA PRO A 43 9.78 -4.04 -1.89
C PRO A 43 8.50 -4.06 -1.06
N GLY A 44 8.62 -4.31 0.25
CA GLY A 44 7.48 -4.34 1.17
C GLY A 44 7.02 -2.96 1.62
N GLU A 45 7.90 -1.96 1.58
CA GLU A 45 7.63 -0.63 2.14
C GLU A 45 7.35 0.41 1.05
N ALA A 46 7.78 0.19 -0.18
CA ALA A 46 7.60 1.11 -1.30
C ALA A 46 6.14 1.58 -1.47
N VAL A 47 5.18 0.66 -1.30
CA VAL A 47 3.75 0.97 -1.37
C VAL A 47 3.30 1.82 -0.19
N VAL A 48 3.76 1.49 1.01
CA VAL A 48 3.38 2.19 2.25
C VAL A 48 3.88 3.63 2.21
N PHE A 49 5.13 3.85 1.79
CA PHE A 49 5.68 5.19 1.62
C PHE A 49 4.92 6.00 0.57
N GLY A 50 4.62 5.41 -0.59
CA GLY A 50 3.84 6.09 -1.63
C GLY A 50 2.44 6.48 -1.15
N ALA A 51 1.78 5.59 -0.41
CA ALA A 51 0.47 5.86 0.19
C ALA A 51 0.54 6.96 1.27
N ALA A 52 1.55 6.94 2.13
CA ALA A 52 1.73 7.94 3.18
C ALA A 52 1.98 9.35 2.59
N ILE A 53 2.85 9.46 1.58
CA ILE A 53 3.11 10.73 0.89
C ILE A 53 1.83 11.25 0.22
N LEU A 54 1.06 10.35 -0.40
CA LEU A 54 -0.20 10.74 -1.03
C LEU A 54 -1.23 11.20 0.01
N ALA A 55 -1.33 10.51 1.14
CA ALA A 55 -2.25 10.88 2.23
C ALA A 55 -1.90 12.26 2.80
N ASP A 56 -0.62 12.51 3.10
CA ASP A 56 -0.13 13.80 3.58
C ASP A 56 -0.41 14.93 2.56
N ALA A 57 -0.16 14.68 1.28
CA ALA A 57 -0.44 15.64 0.23
C ALA A 57 -1.94 15.96 0.09
N ILE A 58 -2.82 14.97 0.30
CA ILE A 58 -4.27 15.16 0.26
C ILE A 58 -4.75 15.89 1.52
N GLU A 59 -4.24 15.52 2.70
CA GLU A 59 -4.58 16.17 3.98
C GLU A 59 -4.26 17.67 3.96
N LEU A 60 -3.10 18.05 3.42
CA LEU A 60 -2.69 19.46 3.28
C LEU A 60 -3.59 20.29 2.33
N LEU A 61 -4.32 19.63 1.43
CA LEU A 61 -5.22 20.29 0.48
C LEU A 61 -6.68 20.31 0.95
N MET A 62 -7.00 19.60 2.03
CA MET A 62 -8.35 19.52 2.58
C MET A 62 -8.49 20.51 3.76
N ASP A 63 -9.11 21.66 3.50
CA ASP A 63 -9.66 22.50 4.57
C ASP A 63 -10.95 21.85 5.09
N GLY A 64 -10.83 20.97 6.08
CA GLY A 64 -11.98 20.33 6.72
C GLY A 64 -11.58 19.39 7.86
N GLU A 65 -12.40 19.30 8.90
CA GLU A 65 -12.17 18.34 9.98
C GLU A 65 -12.30 16.91 9.46
N VAL A 66 -11.22 16.12 9.57
CA VAL A 66 -11.24 14.70 9.23
C VAL A 66 -11.96 13.94 10.35
N GLU A 67 -13.25 13.68 10.18
CA GLU A 67 -13.94 12.70 11.02
C GLU A 67 -13.39 11.30 10.71
N ARG A 68 -12.66 10.72 11.68
CA ARG A 68 -12.15 9.35 11.60
C ARG A 68 -13.30 8.35 11.72
N TYR A 69 -13.83 7.91 10.57
CA TYR A 69 -14.76 6.80 10.51
C TYR A 69 -13.99 5.48 10.38
N ILE A 70 -13.93 4.69 11.45
CA ILE A 70 -13.39 3.33 11.43
C ILE A 70 -14.56 2.35 11.64
N ASP A 71 -15.03 1.74 10.55
CA ASP A 71 -16.02 0.65 10.61
C ASP A 71 -15.29 -0.69 10.86
N TYR A 72 -15.44 -1.22 12.09
CA TYR A 72 -14.98 -2.55 12.42
C TYR A 72 -16.09 -3.57 12.15
N GLN A 73 -16.11 -4.14 10.94
CA GLN A 73 -16.94 -5.32 10.70
C GLN A 73 -16.25 -6.54 11.32
N THR A 74 -16.75 -6.99 12.47
CA THR A 74 -16.29 -8.23 13.09
C THR A 74 -16.66 -9.42 12.19
N MET A 75 -15.66 -10.05 11.57
CA MET A 75 -15.85 -11.36 10.94
C MET A 75 -15.96 -12.40 12.05
N ASN A 76 -16.97 -13.27 11.97
CA ASN A 76 -17.00 -14.43 12.84
C ASN A 76 -15.85 -15.40 12.47
N GLY A 77 -15.50 -16.33 13.36
CA GLY A 77 -14.35 -17.25 13.19
C GLY A 77 -14.41 -18.15 11.94
N ASN A 78 -15.50 -18.09 11.17
CA ASN A 78 -15.77 -18.77 9.91
C ASN A 78 -15.76 -17.83 8.69
N GLY A 79 -15.34 -16.56 8.84
CA GLY A 79 -15.11 -15.64 7.73
C GLY A 79 -16.38 -15.07 7.08
N LEU A 80 -17.54 -15.20 7.73
CA LEU A 80 -18.80 -14.58 7.32
C LEU A 80 -19.03 -13.28 8.10
N LYS A 81 -19.78 -12.35 7.50
CA LYS A 81 -20.19 -11.11 8.20
C LYS A 81 -21.06 -11.47 9.40
N SER A 82 -20.70 -10.98 10.59
CA SER A 82 -21.56 -11.06 11.78
C SER A 82 -22.68 -10.02 11.64
N GLU A 83 -23.94 -10.45 11.55
CA GLU A 83 -25.11 -9.55 11.45
C GLU A 83 -25.51 -8.86 12.77
N ARG A 84 -24.69 -8.94 13.82
CA ARG A 84 -24.98 -8.24 15.08
C ARG A 84 -24.57 -6.78 15.01
N PHE A 85 -25.47 -5.93 14.52
CA PHE A 85 -25.51 -4.51 14.86
C PHE A 85 -25.66 -4.39 16.40
N GLN A 86 -24.64 -3.90 17.08
CA GLN A 86 -24.76 -3.41 18.45
C GLN A 86 -24.87 -1.89 18.35
N GLU A 87 -26.02 -1.35 18.75
CA GLU A 87 -26.21 0.08 18.96
C GLU A 87 -25.11 0.61 19.90
N TYR A 88 -24.55 1.75 19.52
CA TYR A 88 -23.44 2.43 20.17
C TYR A 88 -23.92 3.04 21.49
N GLU A 89 -24.05 2.24 22.54
CA GLU A 89 -24.23 2.77 23.90
C GLU A 89 -22.90 3.33 24.41
N ALA A 90 -22.84 4.66 24.38
CA ALA A 90 -22.13 5.54 25.29
C ALA A 90 -20.97 4.92 26.10
N LEU A 91 -19.75 5.00 25.55
CA LEU A 91 -18.52 5.08 26.35
C LEU A 91 -17.88 6.47 26.21
N LEU A 92 -18.73 7.48 26.43
CA LEU A 92 -18.32 8.79 26.95
C LEU A 92 -18.27 8.68 28.47
N GLU A 93 -17.32 7.95 29.02
CA GLU A 93 -16.90 8.20 30.40
C GLU A 93 -15.37 8.21 30.52
N SER A 94 -14.89 9.39 30.91
CA SER A 94 -13.80 9.56 31.86
C SER A 94 -12.39 9.16 31.38
N HIS A 95 -11.73 10.04 30.62
CA HIS A 95 -10.32 10.38 30.87
C HIS A 95 -10.22 11.91 30.80
N ARG A 96 -10.55 12.64 31.89
CA ARG A 96 -9.53 13.16 32.82
C ARG A 96 -8.24 12.35 32.93
#